data_AF-A0A0F9ATP6-F1
#
_entry.id   AF-A0A0F9ATP6-F1
#
_cell.length_a   1.000
_cell.length_b   1.000
_cell.length_c   1.000
_cell.angle_alpha   90.00
_cell.angle_beta   90.00
_cell.angle_gamma   90.00
#
_symmetry.space_group_name_H-M   'P 1'
#
loop_
_entity.id
_entity.type
_entity.pdbx_description
1 polymer ?
#
loop_
_entity_poly.entity_id
_entity_poly.type
_entity_poly.pdbx_seq_one_letter_code
_entity_poly.pdbx_strand_id
1 'polypeptide(L)'
;MAAVPFPGLVLANSRFLAFVDGDSVSCKAYLIADHIMLPDPNMPIVSGENIATVVGEYTNFYEKNAGKWTICKSELAVHWSSGNIALFPQAAEK
;
A
#
# COMPACT_ATOMS: atom_id res chain seq x y z
N MET A 1 3.01 -7.55 -14.03
CA MET A 1 3.11 -6.37 -13.16
C MET A 1 3.00 -6.90 -11.74
N ALA A 2 4.12 -7.03 -11.03
CA ALA A 2 4.19 -7.70 -9.74
C ALA A 2 3.80 -6.72 -8.62
N ALA A 3 2.96 -7.16 -7.69
CA ALA A 3 2.72 -6.43 -6.45
C ALA A 3 4.05 -6.33 -5.70
N VAL A 4 4.59 -5.13 -5.56
CA VAL A 4 5.77 -4.88 -4.73
C VAL A 4 5.27 -4.88 -3.29
N PRO A 5 5.68 -5.84 -2.44
CA PRO A 5 5.41 -5.73 -1.01
C PRO A 5 6.25 -4.55 -0.51
N PHE A 6 5.61 -3.44 -0.14
CA PHE A 6 6.32 -2.31 0.46
C PHE A 6 6.68 -2.67 1.91
N PRO A 7 7.96 -2.92 2.25
CA PRO A 7 8.35 -3.14 3.63
C PRO A 7 8.08 -1.86 4.43
N GLY A 8 7.22 -1.95 5.45
CA GLY A 8 6.84 -0.84 6.33
C GLY A 8 5.37 -0.42 6.26
N LEU A 9 4.55 -0.98 5.38
CA LEU A 9 3.11 -0.67 5.34
C LEU A 9 2.37 -1.33 6.52
N VAL A 10 2.00 -0.53 7.52
CA VAL A 10 1.05 -0.91 8.57
C VAL A 10 -0.34 -0.44 8.14
N LEU A 11 -1.21 -1.37 7.77
CA LEU A 11 -2.63 -1.07 7.52
C LEU A 11 -3.35 -0.97 8.87
N ALA A 12 -3.62 0.25 9.32
CA ALA A 12 -4.45 0.50 10.51
C ALA A 12 -5.90 0.84 10.10
N ASN A 13 -6.89 0.35 10.85
CA ASN A 13 -8.33 0.66 10.70
C ASN A 13 -9.00 0.18 9.39
N SER A 14 -8.64 -0.99 8.87
CA SER A 14 -9.30 -1.55 7.69
C SER A 14 -10.66 -2.15 8.02
N ARG A 15 -11.75 -1.54 7.52
CA ARG A 15 -12.98 -2.28 7.22
C ARG A 15 -12.75 -3.01 5.90
N PHE A 16 -12.91 -4.33 5.90
CA PHE A 16 -12.75 -5.17 4.71
C PHE A 16 -14.09 -5.68 4.20
N LEU A 17 -14.27 -5.61 2.89
CA LEU A 17 -15.31 -6.35 2.17
C LEU A 17 -14.60 -7.43 1.36
N ALA A 18 -14.87 -8.70 1.68
CA ALA A 18 -14.29 -9.83 0.99
C ALA A 18 -15.37 -10.62 0.25
N PHE A 19 -15.12 -10.94 -1.01
CA PHE A 19 -15.91 -11.87 -1.80
C PHE A 19 -15.08 -13.11 -2.07
N VAL A 20 -15.59 -14.26 -1.67
CA VAL A 20 -14.92 -15.56 -1.80
C VAL A 20 -15.66 -16.38 -2.84
N ASP A 21 -14.94 -16.90 -3.83
CA ASP A 21 -15.44 -17.81 -4.85
C ASP A 21 -14.44 -18.96 -5.05
N GLY A 22 -14.69 -20.08 -4.37
CA GLY A 22 -13.80 -21.24 -4.37
C GLY A 22 -12.37 -20.89 -3.96
N ASP A 23 -11.44 -21.05 -4.90
CA ASP A 23 -10.01 -20.76 -4.74
C ASP A 23 -9.65 -19.32 -5.15
N SER A 24 -10.63 -18.43 -5.29
CA SER A 24 -10.46 -17.01 -5.58
C SER A 24 -11.05 -16.14 -4.46
N VAL A 25 -10.37 -15.05 -4.12
CA VAL A 25 -10.86 -14.03 -3.18
C VAL A 25 -10.60 -12.64 -3.76
N SER A 26 -11.60 -11.76 -3.71
CA SER A 26 -11.36 -10.31 -3.83
C SER A 26 -11.61 -9.65 -2.49
N CYS A 27 -10.69 -8.80 -2.06
CA CYS A 27 -10.76 -8.08 -0.80
C CYS A 27 -10.57 -6.59 -1.04
N LYS A 28 -11.52 -5.81 -0.55
CA LYS A 28 -11.51 -4.36 -0.60
C LYS A 28 -11.29 -3.82 0.80
N ALA A 29 -10.27 -2.99 0.98
CA ALA A 29 -9.90 -2.45 2.29
C ALA A 29 -9.58 -0.96 2.20
N TYR A 30 -10.15 -0.18 3.10
CA TYR A 30 -9.80 1.24 3.27
C TYR A 30 -8.49 1.37 4.03
N LEU A 31 -7.68 2.36 3.62
CA LEU A 31 -6.40 2.65 4.26
C LEU A 31 -6.15 4.13 4.42
N ILE A 32 -5.30 4.42 5.41
CA ILE A 32 -4.47 5.61 5.48
C ILE A 32 -3.03 5.09 5.55
N ALA A 33 -2.16 5.55 4.65
CA ALA A 33 -0.76 5.19 4.60
C ALA A 33 0.11 6.43 4.61
N ASP A 34 1.08 6.46 5.52
CA ASP A 34 2.16 7.44 5.50
C ASP A 34 3.37 6.82 4.82
N HIS A 35 3.88 7.53 3.82
CA HIS A 35 5.12 7.23 3.12
C HIS A 35 6.18 8.20 3.61
N ILE A 36 7.24 7.67 4.21
CA ILE A 36 8.31 8.45 4.80
C ILE A 36 9.60 8.16 4.04
N MET A 37 10.20 9.16 3.40
CA MET A 37 11.50 9.05 2.76
C MET A 37 12.58 9.56 3.72
N LEU A 38 13.42 8.65 4.23
CA LEU A 38 14.55 9.02 5.08
C LEU A 38 15.67 9.63 4.23
N PRO A 39 16.08 10.90 4.48
CA PRO A 39 17.18 11.51 3.73
C PRO A 39 18.53 10.86 4.06
N ASP A 40 18.75 10.53 5.34
CA ASP A 40 19.90 9.77 5.84
C ASP A 40 19.41 8.59 6.70
N PRO A 41 19.64 7.34 6.29
CA PRO A 41 19.22 6.18 7.07
C PRO A 41 19.97 6.03 8.40
N ASN A 42 21.13 6.68 8.58
CA ASN A 42 21.88 6.67 9.84
C ASN A 42 21.44 7.78 10.81
N MET A 43 20.63 8.74 10.33
CA MET A 43 20.11 9.85 11.11
C MET A 43 18.60 10.02 10.81
N PRO A 44 17.72 9.21 11.44
CA PRO A 44 16.31 9.07 11.08
C PRO A 44 15.43 10.23 11.58
N ILE A 45 15.89 11.47 11.38
CA ILE A 45 15.12 12.68 11.65
C ILE A 45 14.38 13.06 10.37
N VAL A 46 13.07 13.20 10.46
CA VAL A 46 12.20 13.53 9.32
C VAL A 46 11.45 14.83 9.57
N SER A 47 11.41 15.70 8.56
CA SER A 47 10.53 16.87 8.52
C SER A 47 9.25 16.54 7.74
N GLY A 48 8.27 17.45 7.74
CA GLY A 48 7.04 17.28 6.97
C GLY A 48 7.27 17.11 5.46
N GLU A 49 8.35 17.67 4.91
CA GLU A 49 8.74 17.52 3.50
C GLU A 49 9.15 16.09 3.13
N ASN A 50 9.42 15.25 4.12
CA ASN A 50 9.82 13.85 3.95
C ASN A 50 8.64 12.88 4.07
N ILE A 51 7.42 13.40 4.23
CA ILE A 51 6.21 12.60 4.50
C ILE A 51 5.17 12.87 3.41
N ALA A 52 4.60 11.80 2.87
CA ALA A 52 3.43 11.82 2.01
C ALA A 52 2.35 10.91 2.61
N THR A 53 1.18 11.46 2.91
CA THR A 53 0.04 10.70 3.41
C THR A 53 -0.93 10.42 2.26
N VAL A 54 -1.40 9.18 2.15
CA VAL A 54 -2.40 8.74 1.17
C VAL A 54 -3.56 8.07 1.89
N VAL A 55 -4.76 8.49 1.56
CA VAL A 55 -6.02 7.87 2.00
C VAL A 55 -6.70 7.30 0.77
N GLY A 56 -7.13 6.05 0.86
CA GLY A 56 -7.72 5.38 -0.29
C GLY A 56 -8.27 4.01 0.02
N GLU A 57 -8.39 3.22 -1.03
CA GLU A 57 -8.92 1.87 -1.01
C GLU A 57 -8.03 0.93 -1.83
N TYR A 58 -7.58 -0.16 -1.21
CA TYR A 58 -7.01 -1.28 -1.94
C TYR A 58 -8.11 -2.25 -2.36
N THR A 59 -8.07 -2.69 -3.61
CA THR A 59 -8.73 -3.92 -4.06
C THR A 59 -7.66 -4.94 -4.41
N ASN A 60 -7.53 -5.96 -3.56
CA ASN A 60 -6.59 -7.07 -3.73
C ASN A 60 -7.33 -8.32 -4.17
N PHE A 61 -6.80 -8.99 -5.18
CA PHE A 61 -7.28 -10.27 -5.66
C PHE A 61 -6.28 -11.35 -5.26
N TYR A 62 -6.79 -12.45 -4.71
CA TYR A 62 -6.02 -13.58 -4.25
C TYR A 62 -6.48 -14.83 -4.94
N GLU A 63 -5.52 -15.69 -5.26
CA GLU A 63 -5.77 -17.04 -5.74
C GLU A 63 -5.08 -18.04 -4.81
N LYS A 64 -5.73 -19.19 -4.61
CA LYS A 64 -5.19 -20.29 -3.83
C LYS A 64 -4.44 -21.24 -4.75
N ASN A 65 -3.13 -21.26 -4.64
CA ASN A 65 -2.26 -22.16 -5.39
C ASN A 65 -1.54 -23.10 -4.42
N ALA A 66 -1.68 -24.42 -4.62
CA ALA A 66 -1.11 -25.45 -3.76
C ALA A 66 -1.40 -25.23 -2.25
N GLY A 67 -2.64 -24.81 -1.94
CA GLY A 67 -3.08 -24.56 -0.56
C GLY A 67 -2.66 -23.21 0.03
N LYS A 68 -1.91 -22.38 -0.68
CA LYS A 68 -1.45 -21.06 -0.22
C LYS A 68 -2.15 -19.94 -0.98
N TRP A 69 -2.58 -18.92 -0.24
CA TRP A 69 -3.15 -17.71 -0.84
C TRP A 69 -2.03 -16.75 -1.26
N THR A 70 -2.11 -16.27 -2.49
CA THR A 70 -1.18 -15.29 -3.05
C THR A 70 -1.95 -14.13 -3.67
N ILE A 71 -1.51 -12.89 -3.43
CA ILE A 71 -2.05 -11.73 -4.15
C ILE A 71 -1.63 -11.84 -5.62
N CYS A 72 -2.58 -12.05 -6.52
CA CYS A 72 -2.34 -12.10 -7.96
C CYS A 72 -2.48 -10.71 -8.61
N LYS A 73 -3.29 -9.82 -8.01
CA LYS A 73 -3.50 -8.45 -8.48
C LYS A 73 -3.78 -7.52 -7.30
N SER A 74 -3.28 -6.29 -7.36
CA SER A 74 -3.52 -5.23 -6.38
C SER A 74 -3.81 -3.92 -7.11
N GLU A 75 -4.90 -3.26 -6.75
CA GLU A 75 -5.31 -1.97 -7.29
C GLU A 75 -5.52 -0.98 -6.14
N LEU A 76 -4.96 0.23 -6.27
CA LEU A 76 -5.14 1.31 -5.31
C LEU A 76 -5.98 2.42 -5.95
N ALA A 77 -7.12 2.74 -5.34
CA ALA A 77 -7.86 3.96 -5.61
C ALA A 77 -7.51 5.00 -4.54
N VAL A 78 -6.82 6.07 -4.92
CA VAL A 78 -6.51 7.19 -4.01
C VAL A 78 -7.71 8.13 -3.94
N HIS A 79 -8.19 8.40 -2.72
CA HIS A 79 -9.30 9.32 -2.48
C HIS A 79 -8.83 10.69 -2.00
N TRP A 80 -7.74 10.72 -1.22
CA TRP A 80 -7.15 11.96 -0.72
C TRP A 80 -5.66 11.75 -0.43
N SER A 81 -4.91 12.85 -0.47
CA SER A 81 -3.49 12.84 -0.17
C SER A 81 -3.02 14.17 0.42
N SER A 82 -1.97 14.15 1.24
CA SER A 82 -1.36 15.34 1.84
C SER A 82 0.15 15.16 2.04
N GLY A 83 0.85 16.24 2.37
CA GLY A 83 2.31 16.28 2.47
C GLY A 83 2.98 16.35 1.09
N ASN A 84 4.20 15.85 1.00
CA ASN A 84 5.01 15.93 -0.21
C ASN A 84 4.79 14.73 -1.16
N ILE A 85 3.71 14.77 -1.94
CA ILE A 85 3.37 13.70 -2.91
C ILE A 85 4.43 13.54 -4.02
N ALA A 86 5.29 14.55 -4.23
CA ALA A 86 6.41 14.46 -5.17
C ALA A 86 7.48 13.44 -4.75
N LEU A 87 7.40 12.89 -3.52
CA LEU A 87 8.23 11.76 -3.08
C LEU A 87 7.96 10.49 -3.89
N PHE A 88 6.75 10.29 -4.44
CA PHE A 88 6.45 9.06 -5.18
C PHE A 88 7.22 8.93 -6.51
N PRO A 89 7.23 9.96 -7.39
CA PRO A 89 8.10 9.92 -8.58
C PRO A 89 9.58 9.73 -8.22
N GLN A 90 10.08 10.43 -7.19
CA GLN A 90 11.48 10.32 -6.75
C GLN A 90 11.83 8.90 -6.26
N ALA A 91 10.88 8.23 -5.61
CA ALA A 91 11.04 6.85 -5.17
C ALA A 91 10.98 5.85 -6.32
N ALA A 92 10.24 6.14 -7.39
CA ALA A 92 10.14 5.28 -8.57
C ALA A 92 11.37 5.35 -9.49
N GLU A 93 12.13 6.45 -9.45
CA GLU A 93 13.35 6.65 -10.23
C GLU A 93 14.62 6.03 -9.60
N LYS A 94 14.54 5.61 -8.33
CA LYS A 94 15.63 4.93 -7.61
C LYS A 94 15.49 3.41 -7.70
#